data_AF-A0A814DJD2-F1
#
_entry.id   AF-A0A814DJD2-F1
#
_cell.length_a   1.000
_cell.length_b   1.000
_cell.length_c   1.000
_cell.angle_alpha   90.00
_cell.angle_beta   90.00
_cell.angle_gamma   90.00
#
_symmetry.space_group_name_H-M   'P 1'
#
loop_
_entity.id
_entity.type
_entity.pdbx_description
1 polymer ?
#
loop_
_entity_poly.entity_id
_entity_poly.type
_entity_poly.pdbx_seq_one_letter_code
_entity_poly.pdbx_strand_id
1 'polypeptide(L)'
;MEINDQNLEALATYLRKTLSPNGDERAEAEKTLKQIERNENYSSLLLTLCERSTTPDEIRRASVITFKNFIKRNWPSLDASSSTTNPISIRDRNHIKEHIIDLMTRSPEHIQQQLSDAITVIGQCDFPDQWTTLLDTMVRQFQQPKSFDVIFY
;
A
#
# COMPACT_ATOMS: atom_id res chain seq x y z
N MET A 1 0.19 -8.08 13.11
CA MET A 1 1.20 -7.23 13.79
C MET A 1 0.49 -6.00 14.33
N GLU A 2 0.84 -5.51 15.50
CA GLU A 2 0.27 -4.25 16.00
C GLU A 2 0.90 -3.04 15.30
N ILE A 3 0.13 -1.98 15.10
CA ILE A 3 0.67 -0.71 14.58
C ILE A 3 1.30 0.03 15.75
N ASN A 4 2.61 -0.14 15.93
CA ASN A 4 3.39 0.53 16.97
C ASN A 4 4.75 0.97 16.41
N ASP A 5 5.44 1.86 17.13
CA ASP A 5 6.72 2.43 16.66
C ASP A 5 7.81 1.36 16.47
N GLN A 6 7.82 0.32 17.31
CA GLN A 6 8.79 -0.79 17.19
C GLN A 6 8.64 -1.53 15.85
N ASN A 7 7.41 -1.86 15.45
CA ASN A 7 7.14 -2.55 14.19
C ASN A 7 7.38 -1.63 12.99
N LEU A 8 7.09 -0.32 13.11
CA LEU A 8 7.39 0.66 12.08
C LEU A 8 8.90 0.81 11.87
N GLU A 9 9.69 0.87 12.94
CA GLU A 9 11.14 0.98 12.88
C GLU A 9 11.79 -0.30 12.31
N ALA A 10 11.30 -1.47 12.72
CA ALA A 10 11.74 -2.74 12.16
C ALA A 10 11.44 -2.81 10.65
N LEU A 11 10.22 -2.46 10.24
CA LEU A 11 9.83 -2.45 8.84
C LEU A 11 10.63 -1.44 8.01
N ALA A 12 10.84 -0.23 8.53
CA ALA A 12 11.69 0.78 7.92
C ALA A 12 13.14 0.28 7.74
N THR A 13 13.66 -0.47 8.71
CA THR A 13 14.99 -1.09 8.62
C THR A 13 15.06 -2.10 7.47
N TYR A 14 14.07 -2.99 7.34
CA TYR A 14 14.03 -3.94 6.23
C TYR A 14 13.88 -3.24 4.88
N LEU A 15 13.01 -2.24 4.77
CA LEU A 15 12.87 -1.43 3.57
C LEU A 15 14.18 -0.74 3.19
N ARG A 16 14.91 -0.18 4.15
CA ARG A 16 16.22 0.41 3.88
C ARG A 16 17.22 -0.62 3.34
N LYS A 17 17.21 -1.84 3.87
CA LYS A 17 18.07 -2.93 3.39
C LYS A 17 17.76 -3.35 1.95
N THR A 18 16.50 -3.24 1.50
CA THR A 18 16.16 -3.47 0.07
C THR A 18 16.80 -2.46 -0.88
N LEU A 19 17.31 -1.34 -0.38
CA LEU A 19 18.02 -0.32 -1.14
C LEU A 19 19.56 -0.48 -1.07
N SER A 20 20.07 -1.51 -0.37
CA SER A 20 21.50 -1.73 -0.21
C SER A 20 22.19 -2.01 -1.56
N PRO A 21 23.42 -1.51 -1.79
CA PRO A 21 24.20 -1.90 -2.96
C PRO A 21 24.61 -3.38 -2.93
N ASN A 22 24.58 -4.03 -1.75
CA ASN A 22 24.89 -5.44 -1.61
C ASN A 22 23.69 -6.31 -2.04
N GLY A 23 23.89 -7.17 -3.05
CA GLY A 23 22.87 -8.08 -3.58
C GLY A 23 22.30 -9.05 -2.54
N ASP A 24 23.15 -9.61 -1.68
CA ASP A 24 22.74 -10.60 -0.68
C ASP A 24 21.87 -9.95 0.41
N GLU A 25 22.23 -8.74 0.83
CA GLU A 25 21.46 -7.99 1.82
C GLU A 25 20.06 -7.61 1.29
N ARG A 26 19.97 -7.21 0.02
CA ARG A 26 18.68 -6.95 -0.63
C ARG A 26 17.82 -8.21 -0.68
N ALA A 27 18.39 -9.32 -1.13
CA ALA A 27 17.66 -10.58 -1.27
C ALA A 27 17.12 -11.08 0.08
N GLU A 28 17.92 -10.99 1.15
CA GLU A 28 17.48 -11.40 2.49
C GLU A 28 16.41 -10.46 3.06
N ALA A 29 16.51 -9.15 2.80
CA ALA A 29 15.49 -8.19 3.18
C ALA A 29 14.15 -8.45 2.45
N GLU A 30 14.18 -8.66 1.13
CA GLU A 30 12.98 -8.98 0.35
C GLU A 30 12.33 -10.29 0.80
N LYS A 31 13.15 -11.31 1.09
CA LYS A 31 12.68 -12.59 1.64
C LYS A 31 12.00 -12.39 2.99
N THR A 32 12.57 -11.56 3.86
CA THR A 32 11.99 -11.25 5.17
C THR A 32 10.66 -10.52 5.02
N LEU A 33 10.59 -9.51 4.13
CA LEU A 33 9.34 -8.79 3.83
C LEU A 33 8.24 -9.76 3.35
N LYS A 34 8.57 -10.70 2.46
CA LYS A 34 7.64 -11.75 2.00
C LYS A 34 7.19 -12.72 3.09
N GLN A 35 7.95 -12.90 4.16
CA GLN A 35 7.54 -13.74 5.29
C GLN A 35 6.55 -12.99 6.19
N ILE A 36 6.81 -11.71 6.47
CA ILE A 36 5.99 -10.92 7.38
C ILE A 36 4.73 -10.35 6.72
N GLU A 37 4.65 -10.33 5.39
CA GLU A 37 3.47 -9.81 4.67
C GLU A 37 2.17 -10.59 4.91
N ARG A 38 2.27 -11.79 5.50
CA ARG A 38 1.12 -12.62 5.90
C ARG A 38 0.48 -12.17 7.21
N ASN A 39 1.15 -11.28 7.94
CA ASN A 39 0.64 -10.78 9.20
C ASN A 39 -0.39 -9.67 8.95
N GLU A 40 -1.47 -9.69 9.74
CA GLU A 40 -2.45 -8.59 9.74
C GLU A 40 -1.79 -7.23 10.00
N ASN A 41 -2.39 -6.17 9.46
CA ASN A 41 -1.90 -4.80 9.49
C ASN A 41 -0.57 -4.55 8.76
N TYR A 42 0.00 -5.52 8.05
CA TYR A 42 1.22 -5.29 7.27
C TYR A 42 1.06 -4.16 6.25
N SER A 43 -0.06 -4.15 5.52
CA SER A 43 -0.43 -3.07 4.61
C SER A 43 -0.57 -1.73 5.33
N SER A 44 -1.23 -1.72 6.49
CA SER A 44 -1.43 -0.53 7.31
C SER A 44 -0.11 0.04 7.83
N LEU A 45 0.85 -0.80 8.21
CA LEU A 45 2.21 -0.37 8.58
C LEU A 45 2.93 0.31 7.40
N LEU A 46 2.84 -0.26 6.19
CA LEU A 46 3.44 0.33 4.99
C LEU A 46 2.83 1.70 4.66
N LEU A 47 1.50 1.81 4.72
CA LEU A 47 0.79 3.09 4.51
C LEU A 47 1.18 4.12 5.59
N THR A 48 1.29 3.70 6.84
CA THR A 48 1.72 4.58 7.94
C THR A 48 3.14 5.12 7.72
N LEU A 49 4.08 4.27 7.29
CA LEU A 49 5.43 4.72 6.95
C LEU A 49 5.44 5.72 5.79
N CYS A 50 4.55 5.54 4.82
CA CYS A 50 4.40 6.41 3.67
C CYS A 50 3.84 7.80 4.05
N GLU A 51 2.88 7.84 4.98
CA GLU A 51 2.22 9.06 5.44
C GLU A 51 3.10 9.89 6.39
N ARG A 52 3.88 9.25 7.26
CA ARG A 52 4.72 9.95 8.24
C ARG A 52 5.76 10.84 7.56
N SER A 53 5.65 12.15 7.76
CA SER A 53 6.63 13.14 7.28
C SER A 53 8.01 13.00 7.93
N THR A 54 8.08 12.35 9.10
CA THR A 54 9.34 12.04 9.80
C THR A 54 10.12 10.90 9.13
N THR A 55 9.48 10.11 8.27
CA THR A 55 10.12 8.99 7.57
C THR A 55 10.98 9.52 6.42
N PRO A 56 12.25 9.10 6.30
CA PRO A 56 13.09 9.45 5.14
C PRO A 56 12.41 9.11 3.81
N ASP A 57 12.53 10.01 2.83
CA ASP A 57 11.82 9.92 1.55
C ASP A 57 12.13 8.62 0.77
N GLU A 58 13.36 8.12 0.88
CA GLU A 58 13.77 6.82 0.34
C GLU A 58 12.98 5.64 0.93
N ILE A 59 12.70 5.67 2.24
CA ILE A 59 11.91 4.64 2.92
C ILE A 59 10.43 4.81 2.56
N ARG A 60 9.92 6.05 2.45
CA ARG A 60 8.55 6.31 1.98
C ARG A 60 8.32 5.73 0.58
N ARG A 61 9.27 5.93 -0.33
CA ARG A 61 9.28 5.35 -1.68
C ARG A 61 9.32 3.82 -1.65
N ALA A 62 10.27 3.23 -0.93
CA ALA A 62 10.36 1.78 -0.80
C ALA A 62 9.07 1.18 -0.21
N SER A 63 8.48 1.86 0.77
CA SER A 63 7.24 1.46 1.42
C SER A 63 6.06 1.43 0.43
N VAL A 64 5.84 2.52 -0.31
CA VAL A 64 4.70 2.58 -1.25
C VAL A 64 4.86 1.62 -2.44
N ILE A 65 6.09 1.40 -2.92
CA ILE A 65 6.36 0.41 -3.97
C ILE A 65 6.09 -1.01 -3.45
N THR A 66 6.55 -1.31 -2.24
CA THR A 66 6.29 -2.59 -1.58
C THR A 66 4.79 -2.81 -1.37
N PHE A 67 4.09 -1.78 -0.91
CA PHE A 67 2.63 -1.79 -0.75
C PHE A 67 1.93 -2.07 -2.09
N LYS A 68 2.25 -1.33 -3.15
CA LYS A 68 1.68 -1.55 -4.48
C LYS A 68 1.87 -2.99 -4.95
N ASN A 69 3.10 -3.50 -4.85
CA ASN A 69 3.43 -4.86 -5.28
C ASN A 69 2.71 -5.92 -4.45
N PHE A 70 2.49 -5.65 -3.16
CA PHE A 70 1.70 -6.49 -2.28
C PHE A 70 0.22 -6.51 -2.68
N ILE A 71 -0.39 -5.36 -2.98
CA ILE A 71 -1.77 -5.27 -3.47
C ILE A 71 -1.91 -6.00 -4.81
N LYS A 72 -1.04 -5.73 -5.78
CA LYS A 72 -1.08 -6.38 -7.11
C LYS A 72 -1.07 -7.90 -7.06
N ARG A 73 -0.33 -8.47 -6.11
CA ARG A 73 -0.17 -9.92 -5.99
C ARG A 73 -1.31 -10.59 -5.22
N ASN A 74 -1.87 -9.91 -4.20
CA ASN A 74 -2.73 -10.56 -3.21
C ASN A 74 -4.19 -10.08 -3.23
N TRP A 75 -4.48 -8.95 -3.88
CA TRP A 75 -5.83 -8.40 -3.95
C TRP A 75 -6.79 -9.23 -4.81
N PRO A 76 -6.43 -9.70 -6.03
CA PRO A 76 -7.34 -10.49 -6.87
C PRO A 76 -7.67 -11.88 -6.31
N SER A 77 -6.85 -12.41 -5.39
CA SER A 77 -6.91 -13.79 -4.90
C SER A 77 -7.97 -14.03 -3.81
N LEU A 78 -9.18 -13.46 -3.93
CA LEU A 78 -10.31 -13.84 -3.07
C LEU A 78 -11.00 -15.13 -3.51
N ASP A 79 -10.48 -15.79 -4.55
CA ASP A 79 -11.04 -17.02 -5.07
C ASP A 79 -10.99 -18.14 -4.01
N ALA A 80 -12.18 -18.49 -3.50
CA ALA A 80 -12.39 -19.48 -2.44
C ALA A 80 -11.93 -20.90 -2.83
N SER A 81 -11.56 -21.09 -4.10
CA SER A 81 -11.01 -22.34 -4.65
C SER A 81 -9.50 -22.49 -4.44
N SER A 82 -8.77 -21.42 -4.10
CA SER A 82 -7.33 -21.52 -3.81
C SER A 82 -7.11 -21.83 -2.33
N SER A 83 -6.48 -22.96 -2.04
CA SER A 83 -6.10 -23.43 -0.70
C SER A 83 -5.03 -22.57 0.01
N THR A 84 -4.79 -21.36 -0.49
CA THR A 84 -3.85 -20.37 0.02
C THR A 84 -4.60 -19.27 0.75
N THR A 85 -4.46 -19.24 2.08
CA THR A 85 -4.92 -18.16 2.95
C THR A 85 -4.53 -16.80 2.37
N ASN A 86 -5.53 -15.97 1.98
CA ASN A 86 -5.27 -14.63 1.47
C ASN A 86 -4.55 -13.82 2.57
N PRO A 87 -3.37 -13.23 2.29
CA PRO A 87 -2.62 -12.49 3.29
C PRO A 87 -3.26 -11.14 3.65
N ILE A 88 -4.25 -10.66 2.89
CA ILE A 88 -4.98 -9.42 3.18
C ILE A 88 -6.32 -9.77 3.82
N SER A 89 -6.44 -9.51 5.13
CA SER A 89 -7.70 -9.68 5.86
C SER A 89 -8.80 -8.77 5.29
N ILE A 90 -10.07 -9.15 5.45
CA ILE A 90 -11.22 -8.31 5.05
C ILE A 90 -11.17 -6.96 5.77
N ARG A 91 -10.74 -6.95 7.03
CA ARG A 91 -10.52 -5.74 7.83
C ARG A 91 -9.49 -4.81 7.18
N ASP A 92 -8.33 -5.35 6.79
CA ASP A 92 -7.28 -4.57 6.12
C ASP A 92 -7.76 -4.07 4.75
N ARG A 93 -8.52 -4.87 3.99
CA ARG A 93 -9.09 -4.43 2.71
C ARG A 93 -10.00 -3.21 2.87
N ASN A 94 -10.90 -3.24 3.85
CA ASN A 94 -11.81 -2.12 4.11
C ASN A 94 -11.04 -0.88 4.57
N HIS A 95 -10.09 -1.06 5.50
CA HIS A 95 -9.23 0.02 5.96
C HIS A 95 -8.45 0.68 4.81
N ILE A 96 -7.88 -0.12 3.90
CA ILE A 96 -7.19 0.40 2.71
C ILE A 96 -8.15 1.23 1.84
N LYS A 97 -9.35 0.70 1.54
CA LYS A 97 -10.34 1.39 0.71
C LYS A 97 -10.80 2.73 1.29
N GLU A 98 -10.90 2.82 2.61
CA GLU A 98 -11.28 4.06 3.32
C GLU A 98 -10.21 5.15 3.25
N HIS A 99 -8.92 4.78 3.28
CA HIS A 99 -7.82 5.73 3.50
C HIS A 99 -6.98 6.02 2.24
N ILE A 100 -6.87 5.07 1.29
CA ILE A 100 -5.87 5.12 0.22
C ILE A 100 -6.03 6.34 -0.72
N ILE A 101 -7.26 6.78 -0.98
CA ILE A 101 -7.53 7.91 -1.88
C ILE A 101 -7.12 9.23 -1.22
N ASP A 102 -7.44 9.41 0.06
CA ASP A 102 -7.06 10.61 0.81
C ASP A 102 -5.54 10.69 1.02
N LEU A 103 -4.90 9.55 1.30
CA LEU A 103 -3.44 9.50 1.36
C LEU A 103 -2.80 9.87 0.02
N MET A 104 -3.36 9.38 -1.10
CA MET A 104 -2.89 9.73 -2.43
C MET A 104 -2.97 11.24 -2.66
N THR A 105 -4.13 11.87 -2.44
CA THR A 105 -4.32 13.30 -2.76
C THR A 105 -3.40 14.23 -1.94
N ARG A 106 -3.01 13.83 -0.72
CA ARG A 106 -2.08 14.59 0.13
C ARG A 106 -0.59 14.25 -0.08
N SER A 107 -0.28 13.22 -0.86
CA SER A 107 1.09 12.74 -1.06
C SER A 107 1.83 13.49 -2.18
N PRO A 108 3.18 13.48 -2.21
CA PRO A 108 3.95 13.98 -3.35
C PRO A 108 3.74 13.11 -4.60
N GLU A 109 3.99 13.69 -5.79
CA GLU A 109 3.72 13.09 -7.11
C GLU A 109 4.22 11.65 -7.26
N HIS A 110 5.46 11.38 -6.84
CA HIS A 110 6.05 10.05 -6.99
C HIS A 110 5.36 8.99 -6.11
N ILE A 111 4.75 9.37 -4.99
CA ILE A 111 3.95 8.48 -4.13
C ILE A 111 2.53 8.36 -4.71
N GLN A 112 1.97 9.48 -5.18
CA GLN A 112 0.67 9.51 -5.85
C GLN A 112 0.58 8.49 -6.99
N GLN A 113 1.59 8.47 -7.87
CA GLN A 113 1.65 7.50 -8.98
C GLN A 113 1.59 6.04 -8.49
N GLN A 114 2.33 5.70 -7.43
CA GLN A 114 2.34 4.32 -6.90
C GLN A 114 1.02 3.95 -6.22
N LEU A 115 0.36 4.90 -5.55
CA LEU A 115 -0.95 4.70 -4.95
C LEU A 115 -2.05 4.60 -6.02
N SER A 116 -1.98 5.40 -7.08
CA SER A 116 -2.91 5.36 -8.22
C SER A 116 -2.91 3.99 -8.91
N ASP A 117 -1.71 3.42 -9.14
CA ASP A 117 -1.57 2.04 -9.64
C ASP A 117 -2.28 1.01 -8.71
N ALA A 118 -2.10 1.16 -7.39
CA ALA A 118 -2.71 0.25 -6.42
C ALA A 118 -4.23 0.42 -6.37
N ILE A 119 -4.74 1.65 -6.41
CA ILE A 119 -6.17 1.96 -6.47
C ILE A 119 -6.79 1.36 -7.73
N THR A 120 -6.10 1.44 -8.87
CA THR A 120 -6.57 0.88 -10.14
C THR A 120 -6.79 -0.62 -10.03
N VAL A 121 -5.85 -1.35 -9.43
CA VAL A 121 -5.96 -2.80 -9.20
C VAL A 121 -7.13 -3.12 -8.28
N ILE A 122 -7.25 -2.39 -7.16
CA ILE A 122 -8.34 -2.60 -6.20
C ILE A 122 -9.68 -2.31 -6.87
N GLY A 123 -9.78 -1.21 -7.62
CA GLY A 123 -10.99 -0.81 -8.34
C GLY A 123 -11.42 -1.85 -9.37
N GLN A 124 -10.48 -2.42 -10.14
CA GLN A 124 -10.78 -3.48 -11.11
C GLN A 124 -11.37 -4.75 -10.46
N CYS A 125 -11.01 -5.05 -9.21
CA CYS A 125 -11.50 -6.23 -8.50
C CYS A 125 -12.78 -5.97 -7.71
N ASP A 126 -12.87 -4.82 -7.04
CA ASP A 126 -13.89 -4.58 -6.02
C ASP A 126 -15.01 -3.64 -6.51
N PHE A 127 -14.82 -2.85 -7.56
CA PHE A 127 -15.86 -1.96 -8.08
C PHE A 127 -16.79 -2.71 -9.06
N PRO A 128 -18.12 -2.50 -9.01
CA PRO A 128 -18.86 -1.60 -8.11
C PRO A 128 -19.28 -2.22 -6.78
N ASP A 129 -19.36 -3.54 -6.67
CA ASP A 129 -20.13 -4.20 -5.61
C ASP A 129 -19.44 -4.17 -4.23
N GLN A 130 -18.11 -4.31 -4.18
CA GLN A 130 -17.31 -4.37 -2.96
C GLN A 130 -16.63 -3.03 -2.61
N TRP A 131 -16.70 -2.03 -3.51
CA TRP A 131 -16.20 -0.67 -3.28
C TRP A 131 -17.15 0.38 -3.86
N THR A 132 -18.37 0.40 -3.33
CA THR A 132 -19.46 1.28 -3.78
C THR A 132 -19.14 2.78 -3.64
N THR A 133 -18.32 3.16 -2.66
CA THR A 133 -17.98 4.55 -2.34
C THR A 133 -16.85 5.15 -3.20
N LEU A 134 -16.26 4.36 -4.12
CA LEU A 134 -15.11 4.78 -4.91
C LEU A 134 -15.39 6.06 -5.73
N LEU A 135 -16.47 6.06 -6.51
CA LEU A 135 -16.83 7.19 -7.38
C LEU A 135 -17.15 8.45 -6.56
N ASP A 136 -17.96 8.32 -5.51
CA ASP A 136 -18.31 9.44 -4.64
C ASP A 136 -17.05 10.06 -4.01
N THR A 137 -16.11 9.23 -3.59
CA THR A 137 -14.85 9.68 -2.99
C THR A 137 -13.98 10.38 -4.03
N MET A 138 -13.86 9.82 -5.23
CA MET A 138 -13.12 10.46 -6.33
C MET A 138 -13.73 11.82 -6.70
N VAL A 139 -15.04 11.90 -6.91
CA VAL A 139 -15.74 13.16 -7.25
C VAL A 139 -15.52 14.23 -6.18
N ARG A 140 -15.61 13.86 -4.89
CA ARG A 140 -15.31 14.79 -3.79
C ARG A 140 -13.89 15.32 -3.82
N GLN A 141 -12.91 14.49 -4.19
CA GLN A 141 -11.51 14.90 -4.31
C GLN A 141 -11.26 15.76 -5.55
N PHE A 142 -11.97 15.52 -6.66
CA PHE A 142 -11.92 16.35 -7.87
C PHE A 142 -12.51 17.75 -7.68
N GLN A 143 -13.45 17.92 -6.75
CA GLN A 143 -14.01 19.23 -6.41
C GLN A 143 -13.06 20.08 -5.56
N GLN A 144 -11.95 19.52 -5.07
CA GLN A 144 -10.97 20.26 -4.29
C GLN A 144 -9.96 20.99 -5.21
N PRO A 145 -9.65 22.27 -4.96
CA PRO A 145 -8.84 23.12 -5.85
C PRO A 145 -7.35 22.73 -5.98
N LYS A 146 -6.90 21.61 -5.38
CA LYS A 146 -5.50 21.14 -5.39
C LYS A 146 -5.26 19.87 -6.21
N SER A 147 -6.28 19.28 -6.81
CA SER A 147 -6.19 17.97 -7.46
C SER A 147 -6.03 18.11 -8.97
N PHE A 148 -4.85 18.51 -9.43
CA PHE A 148 -4.52 18.47 -10.86
C PHE A 148 -3.33 17.55 -11.11
N ASP A 149 -3.53 16.70 -12.12
CA ASP A 149 -2.67 15.68 -12.71
C ASP A 149 -2.69 14.29 -12.03
N VAL A 150 -2.73 13.24 -12.86
CA VAL A 150 -2.44 11.82 -12.53
C VAL A 150 -3.62 10.86 -12.22
N ILE A 151 -4.89 11.29 -12.24
CA ILE A 151 -5.99 10.31 -12.18
C ILE A 151 -6.27 9.80 -13.62
N PHE A 152 -5.77 8.60 -13.93
CA PHE A 152 -5.84 7.86 -15.19
C PHE A 152 -4.77 8.21 -16.25
N TYR A 153 -3.65 7.48 -16.19
CA TYR A 153 -2.83 7.12 -17.37
C TYR A 153 -2.82 5.60 -17.52
#